data_AF-X1PY68-F1
#
_entry.id   AF-X1PY68-F1
#
_cell.length_a   1.000
_cell.length_b   1.000
_cell.length_c   1.000
_cell.angle_alpha   90.00
_cell.angle_beta   90.00
_cell.angle_gamma   90.00
#
_symmetry.space_group_name_H-M   'P 1'
#
loop_
_entity.id
_entity.type
_entity.pdbx_description
1 polymer ?
#
loop_
_entity_poly.entity_id
_entity_poly.type
_entity_poly.pdbx_seq_one_letter_code
_entity_poly.pdbx_strand_id
1 'polypeptide(L)'
;MAGLETIDLPNKGLLSGLELRVWGVCGAGTELPDSWLHDKITRIEVIVNGSQVVKSYDARQLLAMMLYKKTPHYSHDMKNINSGSAEEFFYINFGRHYHDLEYMLDLGRVNDPELRIY
;
A
#
# COMPACT_ATOMS: atom_id res chain seq x y z
N MET A 1 0.82 -1.43 -13.30
CA MET A 1 1.21 -2.84 -13.43
C MET A 1 0.04 -3.56 -14.10
N ALA A 2 0.29 -4.60 -14.88
CA ALA A 2 -0.78 -5.45 -15.42
C ALA A 2 -0.50 -6.86 -14.91
N GLY A 3 -0.79 -7.10 -13.64
CA GLY A 3 -0.48 -8.36 -12.98
C GLY A 3 -0.69 -8.29 -11.49
N LEU A 4 -1.04 -9.43 -10.90
CA LEU A 4 -1.08 -9.62 -9.46
C LEU A 4 0.36 -9.79 -8.95
N GLU A 5 0.75 -8.94 -8.01
CA GLU A 5 1.96 -9.12 -7.21
C GLU A 5 1.59 -9.61 -5.82
N THR A 6 2.26 -10.67 -5.35
CA THR A 6 2.06 -11.25 -4.02
C THR A 6 3.35 -11.16 -3.23
N ILE A 7 3.25 -10.63 -2.00
CA ILE A 7 4.37 -10.52 -1.06
C ILE A 7 4.00 -11.30 0.20
N ASP A 8 4.80 -12.32 0.52
CA ASP A 8 4.65 -13.07 1.77
C ASP A 8 4.95 -12.17 2.97
N LEU A 9 4.03 -12.15 3.93
CA LEU A 9 4.23 -11.46 5.20
C LEU A 9 4.90 -12.41 6.21
N PRO A 10 5.51 -11.89 7.29
CA PRO A 10 6.06 -12.75 8.33
C PRO A 10 5.01 -13.68 8.94
N ASN A 11 5.40 -14.93 9.25
CA ASN A 11 4.49 -15.93 9.83
C ASN A 11 4.34 -15.82 11.36
N LYS A 12 4.93 -14.81 12.00
CA LYS A 12 4.88 -14.63 13.46
C LYS A 12 5.15 -13.17 13.85
N GLY A 13 4.70 -12.82 15.04
CA GLY A 13 4.86 -11.47 15.61
C GLY A 13 3.58 -10.65 15.52
N LEU A 14 3.68 -9.40 15.94
CA LEU A 14 2.57 -8.46 15.93
C LEU A 14 2.80 -7.42 14.84
N LEU A 15 1.85 -7.28 13.93
CA LEU A 15 1.91 -6.36 12.80
C LEU A 15 0.96 -5.18 13.04
N SER A 16 1.51 -4.02 13.42
CA SER A 16 0.74 -2.78 13.63
C SER A 16 0.36 -2.08 12.33
N GLY A 17 1.23 -2.17 11.33
CA GLY A 17 0.99 -1.62 10.00
C GLY A 17 1.99 -2.10 8.96
N LEU A 18 1.69 -1.80 7.70
CA LEU A 18 2.57 -1.99 6.56
C LEU A 18 2.78 -0.67 5.86
N GLU A 19 4.00 -0.46 5.37
CA GLU A 19 4.35 0.62 4.46
C GLU A 19 4.65 0.01 3.09
N LEU A 20 3.88 0.40 2.08
CA LEU A 20 4.11 0.03 0.69
C LEU A 20 4.69 1.25 -0.03
N ARG A 21 5.89 1.10 -0.60
CA ARG A 21 6.52 2.14 -1.40
C ARG A 21 6.46 1.79 -2.88
N VAL A 22 5.89 2.69 -3.67
CA VAL A 22 5.74 2.51 -5.10
C VAL A 22 6.60 3.56 -5.80
N TRP A 23 7.41 3.09 -6.73
CA TRP A 23 8.36 3.89 -7.48
C TRP A 23 8.05 3.76 -8.97
N GLY A 24 8.12 4.89 -9.68
CA GLY A 24 7.99 4.93 -11.12
C GLY A 24 8.96 5.91 -11.75
N VAL A 25 9.22 5.73 -13.05
CA VAL A 25 10.01 6.65 -13.85
C VAL A 25 9.17 7.08 -15.04
N CYS A 26 9.16 8.39 -15.29
CA CYS A 26 8.62 9.01 -16.48
C CYS A 26 9.67 8.83 -17.59
N GLY A 27 9.38 7.97 -18.56
CA GLY A 27 10.34 7.54 -19.57
C GLY A 27 10.68 8.63 -20.59
N ALA A 28 9.68 9.33 -21.11
CA ALA A 28 9.88 10.30 -22.21
C ALA A 28 9.45 11.72 -21.86
N GLY A 29 8.76 11.95 -20.74
CA GLY A 29 8.12 13.24 -20.44
C GLY A 29 6.97 13.57 -21.40
N THR A 30 6.40 12.54 -22.03
CA THR A 30 5.22 12.60 -22.93
C THR A 30 4.04 11.84 -22.35
N GLU A 31 4.19 11.36 -21.13
CA GLU A 31 3.18 10.67 -20.34
C GLU A 31 1.97 11.60 -20.16
N LEU A 32 0.79 11.00 -20.19
CA LEU A 32 -0.47 11.72 -20.07
C LEU A 32 -0.44 12.61 -18.81
N PRO A 33 -0.86 13.88 -18.92
CA PRO A 33 -1.08 14.70 -17.73
C PRO A 33 -2.07 13.99 -16.80
N ASP A 34 -1.94 14.22 -15.50
CA ASP A 34 -2.83 13.66 -14.47
C ASP A 34 -2.87 12.12 -14.41
N SER A 35 -1.80 11.44 -14.80
CA SER A 35 -1.62 10.00 -14.55
C SER A 35 -0.77 9.79 -13.29
N TRP A 36 -1.37 9.25 -12.22
CA TRP A 36 -0.68 9.02 -10.95
C TRP A 36 -0.29 7.56 -10.74
N LEU A 37 0.63 7.29 -9.80
CA LEU A 37 1.08 5.93 -9.48
C LEU A 37 -0.08 5.12 -8.87
N HIS A 38 -0.84 5.70 -7.95
CA HIS A 38 -2.05 5.09 -7.39
C HIS A 38 -3.12 4.76 -8.44
N ASP A 39 -3.16 5.43 -9.60
CA ASP A 39 -4.10 5.06 -10.66
C ASP A 39 -3.76 3.72 -11.32
N LYS A 40 -2.53 3.22 -11.10
CA LYS A 40 -2.06 1.93 -11.62
C LYS A 40 -2.24 0.79 -10.63
N ILE A 41 -2.82 1.06 -9.46
CA ILE A 41 -3.07 0.09 -8.39
C ILE A 41 -4.57 0.06 -8.15
N THR A 42 -5.19 -1.00 -8.64
CA THR A 42 -6.65 -1.18 -8.56
C THR A 42 -7.09 -1.65 -7.19
N ARG A 43 -6.25 -2.45 -6.51
CA ARG A 43 -6.56 -2.99 -5.20
C ARG A 43 -5.29 -3.38 -4.44
N ILE A 44 -5.32 -3.21 -3.13
CA ILE A 44 -4.32 -3.68 -2.18
C ILE A 44 -5.05 -4.47 -1.10
N GLU A 45 -4.69 -5.75 -0.93
CA GLU A 45 -5.33 -6.64 0.02
C GLU A 45 -4.33 -7.32 0.94
N VAL A 46 -4.69 -7.44 2.21
CA VAL A 46 -3.99 -8.29 3.16
C VAL A 46 -4.82 -9.54 3.36
N ILE A 47 -4.29 -10.68 2.92
CA ILE A 47 -4.94 -11.99 3.01
C ILE A 47 -4.27 -12.80 4.11
N VAL A 48 -5.08 -13.56 4.83
CA VAL A 48 -4.63 -14.55 5.81
C VAL A 48 -5.45 -15.83 5.65
N ASN A 49 -4.99 -16.94 6.24
CA ASN A 49 -5.68 -18.23 6.22
C ASN A 49 -6.06 -18.66 4.78
N GLY A 50 -5.21 -18.37 3.81
CA GLY A 50 -5.34 -18.70 2.39
C GLY A 50 -6.43 -17.96 1.60
N SER A 51 -7.40 -17.30 2.24
CA SER A 51 -8.50 -16.62 1.53
C SER A 51 -9.20 -15.50 2.32
N GLN A 52 -8.92 -15.37 3.61
CA GLN A 52 -9.58 -14.38 4.45
C GLN A 52 -8.96 -13.00 4.23
N VAL A 53 -9.77 -12.07 3.74
CA VAL A 53 -9.36 -10.66 3.57
C VAL A 53 -9.44 -9.93 4.91
N VAL A 54 -8.30 -9.46 5.42
CA VAL A 54 -8.21 -8.65 6.65
C VAL A 54 -8.40 -7.17 6.35
N LYS A 55 -7.80 -6.70 5.26
CA LYS A 55 -7.91 -5.33 4.73
C LYS A 55 -8.00 -5.40 3.22
N SER A 56 -8.81 -4.51 2.64
CA SER A 56 -8.93 -4.36 1.20
C SER A 56 -9.27 -2.91 0.90
N TYR A 57 -8.43 -2.28 0.08
CA TYR A 57 -8.59 -0.89 -0.34
C TYR A 57 -8.23 -0.77 -1.81
N ASP A 58 -8.91 0.10 -2.54
CA ASP A 58 -8.27 0.74 -3.69
C ASP A 58 -7.25 1.79 -3.22
N ALA A 59 -6.34 2.19 -4.09
CA ALA A 59 -5.26 3.09 -3.70
C ALA A 59 -5.76 4.49 -3.26
N ARG A 60 -6.86 4.98 -3.84
CA ARG A 60 -7.44 6.28 -3.49
C ARG A 60 -8.14 6.24 -2.13
N GLN A 61 -8.84 5.16 -1.82
CA GLN A 61 -9.39 4.88 -0.50
C GLN A 61 -8.28 4.87 0.55
N LEU A 62 -7.14 4.24 0.26
CA LEU A 62 -6.03 4.18 1.19
C LEU A 62 -5.41 5.57 1.44
N LEU A 63 -5.21 6.38 0.40
CA LEU A 63 -4.77 7.77 0.54
C LEU A 63 -5.76 8.60 1.40
N ALA A 64 -7.06 8.46 1.15
CA ALA A 64 -8.09 9.12 1.95
C ALA A 64 -8.04 8.67 3.41
N MET A 65 -7.88 7.36 3.66
CA MET A 65 -7.75 6.81 5.01
C MET A 65 -6.52 7.35 5.73
N MET A 66 -5.39 7.48 5.05
CA MET A 66 -4.17 8.07 5.61
C MET A 66 -4.40 9.53 6.03
N LEU A 67 -5.08 10.31 5.17
CA LEU A 67 -5.45 11.69 5.47
C LEU A 67 -6.35 11.77 6.71
N TYR A 68 -7.45 11.01 6.75
CA TYR A 68 -8.39 11.06 7.87
C TYR A 68 -7.80 10.54 9.18
N LYS A 69 -6.90 9.55 9.12
CA LYS A 69 -6.21 9.00 10.28
C LYS A 69 -4.97 9.78 10.69
N LYS A 70 -4.66 10.90 10.02
CA LYS A 70 -3.43 11.69 10.24
C LYS A 70 -2.17 10.82 10.17
N THR A 71 -2.20 9.78 9.34
CA THR A 71 -1.01 8.98 9.04
C THR A 71 -0.12 9.82 8.11
N PRO A 72 1.22 9.77 8.26
CA PRO A 72 2.10 10.47 7.34
C PRO A 72 1.74 10.13 5.90
N HIS A 73 1.41 11.14 5.12
CA HIS A 73 1.31 11.04 3.67
C HIS A 73 2.52 11.82 3.17
N TYR A 74 3.60 11.11 2.85
CA TYR A 74 4.80 11.78 2.36
C TYR A 74 4.51 12.43 1.01
N SER A 75 5.30 13.47 0.71
CA SER A 75 5.24 14.28 -0.50
C SER A 75 5.20 13.38 -1.74
N HIS A 76 4.10 13.42 -2.48
CA HIS A 76 4.05 12.86 -3.82
C HIS A 76 5.11 13.62 -4.66
N ASP A 77 6.19 12.95 -5.03
CA ASP A 77 7.12 13.52 -6.01
C ASP A 77 6.50 13.35 -7.39
N MET A 78 5.66 14.31 -7.78
CA MET A 78 4.85 14.23 -9.00
C MET A 78 5.61 14.87 -10.16
N LYS A 79 6.61 14.17 -10.68
CA LYS A 79 7.40 14.65 -11.83
C LYS A 79 6.85 14.06 -13.12
N ASN A 80 6.14 14.89 -13.89
CA ASN A 80 5.89 14.60 -15.31
C ASN A 80 6.91 15.35 -16.19
N ILE A 81 8.19 14.99 -16.04
CA ILE A 81 9.29 15.49 -16.87
C ILE A 81 10.07 14.29 -17.41
N ASN A 82 10.77 14.48 -18.52
CA ASN A 82 11.61 13.44 -19.09
C ASN A 82 12.62 12.93 -18.04
N SER A 83 12.66 11.61 -17.85
CA SER A 83 13.51 10.93 -16.86
C SER A 83 13.21 11.30 -15.40
N GLY A 84 12.05 11.91 -15.14
CA GLY A 84 11.59 12.21 -13.79
C GLY A 84 11.22 10.94 -13.02
N SER A 85 11.68 10.82 -11.78
CA SER A 85 11.22 9.78 -10.86
C SER A 85 9.98 10.25 -10.10
N ALA A 86 9.06 9.33 -9.83
CA ALA A 86 7.95 9.55 -8.92
C ALA A 86 7.93 8.47 -7.84
N GLU A 87 7.54 8.87 -6.64
CA GLU A 87 7.36 7.99 -5.49
C GLU A 87 6.03 8.27 -4.80
N GLU A 88 5.38 7.19 -4.34
CA GLU A 88 4.17 7.25 -3.55
C GLU A 88 4.21 6.18 -2.44
N PHE A 89 3.88 6.59 -1.22
CA PHE A 89 3.91 5.71 -0.05
C PHE A 89 2.49 5.50 0.47
N PHE A 90 2.13 4.24 0.69
CA PHE A 90 0.86 3.85 1.26
C PHE A 90 1.08 3.18 2.62
N TYR A 91 0.29 3.59 3.62
CA TYR A 91 0.36 3.05 4.97
C TYR A 91 -0.93 2.33 5.33
N ILE A 92 -0.83 1.01 5.52
CA ILE A 92 -1.93 0.16 5.93
C ILE A 92 -1.87 -0.01 7.44
N ASN A 93 -2.87 0.54 8.15
CA ASN A 93 -2.98 0.41 9.60
C ASN A 93 -3.87 -0.78 9.97
N PHE A 94 -3.37 -1.72 10.78
CA PHE A 94 -4.19 -2.81 11.32
C PHE A 94 -4.94 -2.38 12.57
N GLY A 95 -4.31 -1.57 13.43
CA GLY A 95 -4.94 -0.97 14.59
C GLY A 95 -5.72 0.32 14.30
N ARG A 96 -6.03 1.08 15.35
CA ARG A 96 -6.84 2.30 15.25
C ARG A 96 -6.08 3.41 14.53
N HIS A 97 -4.79 3.54 14.82
CA HIS A 97 -3.86 4.49 14.19
C HIS A 97 -2.55 3.79 13.80
N TYR A 98 -1.67 4.50 13.09
CA TYR A 98 -0.34 4.01 12.76
C TYR A 98 0.47 3.74 14.03
N HIS A 99 1.20 2.63 14.06
CA HIS A 99 1.92 2.12 15.23
C HIS A 99 1.04 1.87 16.49
N ASP A 100 -0.26 1.63 16.35
CA ASP A 100 -1.09 1.15 17.46
C ASP A 100 -0.62 -0.23 17.91
N LEU A 101 -0.17 -0.35 19.16
CA LEU A 101 0.34 -1.59 19.74
C LEU A 101 -0.71 -2.44 20.46
N GLU A 102 -1.94 -1.93 20.61
CA GLU A 102 -3.02 -2.62 21.34
C GLU A 102 -3.91 -3.43 20.39
N TYR A 103 -4.11 -2.95 19.16
CA TYR A 103 -5.06 -3.53 18.20
C TYR A 103 -4.37 -4.05 16.92
N MET A 104 -3.19 -4.64 17.08
CA MET A 104 -2.37 -5.18 15.97
C MET A 104 -2.93 -6.49 15.40
N LEU A 105 -2.51 -6.83 14.18
CA LEU A 105 -2.70 -8.18 13.64
C LEU A 105 -1.68 -9.12 14.29
N ASP A 106 -2.17 -10.13 15.02
CA ASP A 106 -1.34 -11.19 15.59
C ASP A 106 -1.08 -12.28 14.53
N LEU A 107 0.11 -12.23 13.95
CA LEU A 107 0.53 -13.15 12.90
C LEU A 107 0.73 -14.58 13.42
N GLY A 108 0.91 -14.77 14.72
CA GLY A 108 0.99 -16.11 15.34
C GLY A 108 -0.36 -16.83 15.44
N ARG A 109 -1.46 -16.16 15.09
CA ARG A 109 -2.83 -16.70 15.14
C ARG A 109 -3.45 -16.93 13.75
N VAL A 110 -2.69 -16.68 12.70
CA VAL A 110 -3.12 -16.86 11.31
C VAL A 110 -2.09 -17.67 10.54
N ASN A 111 -2.50 -18.25 9.42
CA ASN A 111 -1.63 -18.99 8.51
C ASN A 111 -1.44 -18.24 7.21
N ASP A 112 -0.28 -18.40 6.58
CA ASP A 112 0.07 -17.89 5.24
C ASP A 112 -0.39 -16.44 4.99
N PRO A 113 0.06 -15.47 5.82
CA PRO A 113 -0.29 -14.07 5.63
C PRO A 113 0.43 -13.52 4.39
N GLU A 114 -0.29 -12.83 3.52
CA GLU A 114 0.23 -12.28 2.25
C GLU A 114 -0.36 -10.89 1.98
N LEU A 115 0.40 -10.04 1.31
CA LEU A 115 -0.05 -8.78 0.71
C LEU A 115 -0.20 -9.00 -0.79
N ARG A 116 -1.39 -8.70 -1.33
CA ARG A 116 -1.70 -8.78 -2.76
C ARG A 116 -1.93 -7.38 -3.33
N ILE A 117 -1.29 -7.11 -4.47
CA ILE A 117 -1.37 -5.83 -5.17
C ILE A 117 -1.82 -6.11 -6.61
N TYR A 118 -2.90 -5.45 -7.02
CA TYR A 118 -3.59 -5.68 -8.29
C TYR A 118 -3.45 -4.49 -9.25
#